data_AF-A0A177W8T1-F1
#
_entry.id   AF-A0A177W8T1-F1
#
_cell.length_a   1.000
_cell.length_b   1.000
_cell.length_c   1.000
_cell.angle_alpha   90.00
_cell.angle_beta   90.00
_cell.angle_gamma   90.00
#
_symmetry.space_group_name_H-M   'P 1'
#
loop_
_entity.id
_entity.type
_entity.pdbx_description
1 polymer ?
#
loop_
_entity_poly.entity_id
_entity_poly.type
_entity_poly.pdbx_seq_one_letter_code
_entity_poly.pdbx_strand_id
1 'polypeptide(L)'
;MDAFIYREPKNPESTGPSFLVECADTVIPLLEKHLQRYKLRKQVKITNISDSVDVWQIWGSLDRDQLKNSDGGMWCADPRNADMGMRGIALKTCQTLLPDQMKKVPFTDYVARRICLGIPEGPTDFFYEKSLPLESNLELIQGVDFQKGCYLGQELTIRTYHTGFTRKRIVPVQLYNEHDPVPKSLSLDTSITMEHPPSQSDIKLGDLTSEETTLTRSKGVVGKYCGGLHNIGLALVRLESVVRPLENQSMPGSSDLSSNEIKPLILANGMRARAFAPLWWPSIART
;
A
#
# COMPACT_ATOMS: atom_id res chain seq x y z
N MET A 1 3.38 -10.63 1.21
CA MET A 1 1.94 -10.92 1.15
C MET A 1 1.27 -10.17 2.28
N ASP A 2 0.14 -9.58 1.95
CA ASP A 2 -0.87 -8.96 2.79
C ASP A 2 -2.19 -9.74 2.68
N ALA A 3 -3.10 -9.52 3.64
CA ALA A 3 -4.43 -10.10 3.60
C ALA A 3 -5.42 -9.25 4.40
N PHE A 4 -6.69 -9.32 4.00
CA PHE A 4 -7.80 -8.78 4.77
C PHE A 4 -8.55 -9.94 5.42
N ILE A 5 -8.94 -9.74 6.67
CA ILE A 5 -9.61 -10.76 7.47
C ILE A 5 -11.01 -10.26 7.79
N TYR A 6 -12.01 -11.02 7.34
CA TYR A 6 -13.41 -10.74 7.60
C TYR A 6 -13.95 -11.81 8.53
N ARG A 7 -14.63 -11.40 9.59
CA ARG A 7 -15.32 -12.33 10.47
C ARG A 7 -16.73 -12.53 9.94
N GLU A 8 -17.07 -13.76 9.57
CA GLU A 8 -18.43 -14.06 9.14
C GLU A 8 -19.41 -13.97 10.32
N PRO A 9 -20.67 -13.57 10.08
CA PRO A 9 -21.71 -13.65 11.08
C PRO A 9 -21.80 -15.05 11.68
N LYS A 10 -22.11 -15.12 12.98
CA LYS A 10 -22.19 -16.41 13.67
C LYS A 10 -23.31 -17.25 13.05
N ASN A 11 -22.94 -18.32 12.35
CA ASN A 11 -23.90 -19.34 11.93
C ASN A 11 -24.33 -20.15 13.18
N PRO A 12 -25.64 -20.22 13.51
CA PRO A 12 -26.15 -20.99 14.64
C PRO A 12 -25.77 -22.47 14.61
N GLU A 13 -25.55 -23.04 13.42
CA GLU A 13 -25.18 -24.44 13.22
C GLU A 13 -23.66 -24.67 13.30
N SER A 14 -22.85 -23.61 13.32
CA SER A 14 -21.40 -23.72 13.44
C SER A 14 -20.96 -23.80 14.90
N THR A 15 -20.06 -24.75 15.18
CA THR A 15 -19.46 -24.93 16.51
C THR A 15 -18.36 -23.92 16.83
N GLY A 16 -17.95 -23.09 15.87
CA GLY A 16 -16.87 -22.11 16.02
C GLY A 16 -16.99 -20.90 15.10
N PRO A 17 -16.10 -19.90 15.27
CA PRO A 17 -16.06 -18.74 14.40
C PRO A 17 -15.60 -19.14 12.98
N SER A 18 -16.09 -18.41 11.97
CA SER A 18 -15.66 -18.54 10.59
C SER A 18 -15.10 -17.20 10.09
N PHE A 19 -14.10 -17.27 9.21
CA PHE A 19 -13.40 -16.10 8.70
C PHE A 19 -13.14 -16.25 7.21
N LEU A 20 -13.30 -15.15 6.47
CA LEU A 20 -12.82 -15.04 5.10
C LEU A 20 -11.44 -14.38 5.13
N VAL A 21 -10.52 -14.93 4.35
CA VAL A 21 -9.17 -14.39 4.16
C VAL A 21 -9.04 -13.98 2.71
N GLU A 22 -8.97 -12.68 2.48
CA GLU A 22 -8.81 -12.13 1.15
C GLU A 22 -7.34 -11.81 0.88
N CYS A 23 -6.85 -12.21 -0.29
CA CYS A 23 -5.49 -11.96 -0.74
C CYS A 23 -5.43 -11.95 -2.28
N ALA A 24 -4.29 -11.54 -2.84
CA ALA A 24 -4.07 -11.62 -4.27
C ALA A 24 -4.21 -13.06 -4.80
N ASP A 25 -4.87 -13.21 -5.94
CA ASP A 25 -5.11 -14.49 -6.63
C ASP A 25 -3.85 -15.34 -6.81
N THR A 26 -2.77 -14.71 -7.26
CA THR A 26 -1.44 -15.31 -7.46
C THR A 26 -0.81 -15.85 -6.17
N VAL A 27 -1.32 -15.46 -5.00
CA VAL A 27 -0.79 -15.85 -3.69
C VAL A 27 -1.62 -16.95 -3.03
N ILE A 28 -2.84 -17.24 -3.51
CA ILE A 28 -3.73 -18.25 -2.92
C ILE A 28 -3.03 -19.61 -2.70
N PRO A 29 -2.34 -20.21 -3.71
CA PRO A 29 -1.72 -21.53 -3.51
C PRO A 29 -0.63 -21.52 -2.43
N LEU A 30 0.10 -20.41 -2.32
CA LEU A 30 1.16 -20.23 -1.33
C LEU A 30 0.58 -20.08 0.08
N LEU A 31 -0.49 -19.30 0.22
CA LEU A 31 -1.20 -19.12 1.48
C LEU A 31 -1.83 -20.43 1.95
N GLU A 32 -2.51 -21.17 1.08
CA GLU A 32 -3.10 -22.47 1.42
C GLU A 32 -2.04 -23.43 1.94
N LYS A 33 -0.92 -23.56 1.23
CA LYS A 33 0.21 -24.40 1.66
C LYS A 33 0.75 -23.95 3.02
N HIS A 34 0.85 -22.65 3.26
CA HIS A 34 1.28 -22.10 4.55
C HIS A 34 0.30 -22.47 5.66
N LEU A 35 -1.01 -22.24 5.48
CA LEU A 35 -2.02 -22.55 6.50
C LEU A 35 -2.11 -24.06 6.79
N GLN A 36 -2.02 -24.92 5.76
CA GLN A 36 -2.03 -26.38 5.95
C GLN A 36 -0.85 -26.87 6.81
N ARG A 37 0.32 -26.23 6.70
CA ARG A 37 1.49 -26.53 7.54
C ARG A 37 1.20 -26.32 9.03
N TYR A 38 0.41 -25.31 9.38
CA TYR A 38 0.09 -24.95 10.78
C TYR A 38 -1.23 -25.56 11.30
N LYS A 39 -2.01 -26.24 10.44
CA LYS A 39 -3.29 -26.86 10.81
C LYS A 39 -3.15 -28.12 11.66
N LEU A 40 -1.97 -28.73 11.79
CA LEU A 40 -1.80 -30.04 12.43
C LEU A 40 -2.52 -30.15 13.78
N ARG A 41 -3.45 -31.11 13.91
CA ARG A 41 -4.30 -31.37 15.08
C ARG A 41 -5.27 -30.24 15.47
N LYS A 42 -5.50 -29.24 14.61
CA LYS A 42 -6.50 -28.19 14.80
C LYS A 42 -7.79 -28.55 14.06
N GLN A 43 -8.93 -28.33 14.72
CA GLN A 43 -10.26 -28.49 14.11
C GLN A 43 -10.62 -27.26 13.27
N VAL A 44 -9.93 -27.09 12.13
CA VAL A 44 -10.14 -25.97 11.20
C VAL A 44 -10.32 -26.50 9.78
N LYS A 45 -11.40 -26.09 9.12
CA LYS A 45 -11.61 -26.34 7.69
C LYS A 45 -11.12 -25.11 6.90
N ILE A 46 -10.34 -25.35 5.85
CA ILE A 46 -9.83 -24.33 4.95
C ILE A 46 -10.37 -24.69 3.57
N THR A 47 -11.04 -23.74 2.92
CA THR A 47 -11.67 -23.95 1.61
C THR A 47 -11.40 -22.72 0.76
N ASN A 48 -10.87 -22.91 -0.45
CA ASN A 48 -10.84 -21.84 -1.43
C ASN A 48 -12.25 -21.63 -2.00
N ILE A 49 -12.73 -20.39 -1.93
CA ILE A 49 -14.05 -19.98 -2.44
C ILE A 49 -13.94 -18.88 -3.51
N SER A 50 -12.75 -18.61 -4.04
CA SER A 50 -12.48 -17.52 -5.01
C SER A 50 -13.37 -17.60 -6.27
N ASP A 51 -13.82 -18.80 -6.63
CA ASP A 51 -14.68 -18.99 -7.79
C ASP A 51 -16.13 -18.55 -7.54
N SER A 52 -16.55 -18.50 -6.27
CA SER A 52 -17.92 -18.21 -5.84
C SER A 52 -18.15 -16.77 -5.37
N VAL A 53 -17.09 -16.00 -5.15
CA VAL A 53 -17.17 -14.63 -4.60
C VAL A 53 -16.40 -13.62 -5.44
N ASP A 54 -16.87 -12.37 -5.42
CA ASP A 54 -16.16 -11.21 -5.92
C ASP A 54 -15.79 -10.27 -4.75
N VAL A 55 -14.62 -9.66 -4.86
CA VAL A 55 -14.15 -8.59 -3.96
C VAL A 55 -14.45 -7.24 -4.59
N TRP A 56 -15.00 -6.34 -3.79
CA TRP A 56 -15.41 -5.01 -4.22
C TRP A 56 -14.75 -3.93 -3.38
N GLN A 57 -14.34 -2.86 -4.05
CA GLN A 57 -13.99 -1.59 -3.42
C GLN A 57 -14.95 -0.52 -3.91
N ILE A 58 -15.51 0.26 -2.99
CA ILE A 58 -16.42 1.37 -3.28
C ILE A 58 -15.90 2.61 -2.57
N TRP A 59 -15.80 3.73 -3.29
CA TRP A 59 -15.34 5.02 -2.73
C TRP A 59 -16.13 6.18 -3.34
N GLY A 60 -15.99 7.36 -2.74
CA GLY A 60 -16.75 8.56 -3.08
C GLY A 60 -17.80 8.89 -2.01
N SER A 61 -18.71 9.80 -2.34
CA SER A 61 -19.81 10.19 -1.45
C SER A 61 -20.84 9.06 -1.37
N LEU A 62 -20.74 8.25 -0.32
CA LEU A 62 -21.55 7.07 -0.13
C LEU A 62 -22.23 7.12 1.23
N ASP A 63 -23.55 6.99 1.23
CA ASP A 63 -24.30 6.73 2.45
C ASP A 63 -24.16 5.24 2.79
N ARG A 64 -23.55 4.96 3.94
CA ARG A 64 -23.27 3.59 4.42
C ARG A 64 -24.54 2.78 4.60
N ASP A 65 -25.66 3.43 4.89
CA ASP A 65 -26.94 2.75 5.08
C ASP A 65 -27.52 2.22 3.76
N GLN A 66 -27.12 2.76 2.61
CA GLN A 66 -27.55 2.27 1.29
C GLN A 66 -26.97 0.88 0.95
N LEU A 67 -25.83 0.50 1.53
CA LEU A 67 -25.18 -0.80 1.25
C LEU A 67 -25.64 -1.91 2.18
N LYS A 68 -26.20 -1.57 3.35
CA LYS A 68 -26.81 -2.53 4.26
C LYS A 68 -27.98 -3.29 3.63
N ASN A 69 -28.58 -2.70 2.58
CA ASN A 69 -29.72 -3.26 1.84
C ASN A 69 -29.31 -4.02 0.56
N SER A 70 -28.01 -4.14 0.26
CA SER A 70 -27.55 -4.95 -0.86
C SER A 70 -27.55 -6.43 -0.47
N ASP A 71 -28.30 -7.24 -1.22
CA ASP A 71 -28.49 -8.65 -0.90
C ASP A 71 -27.19 -9.44 -1.16
N GLY A 72 -26.74 -10.22 -0.17
CA GLY A 72 -25.66 -11.20 -0.31
C GLY A 72 -24.21 -10.70 -0.27
N GLY A 73 -23.94 -9.48 0.19
CA GLY A 73 -22.58 -8.95 0.37
C GLY A 73 -22.23 -8.61 1.83
N MET A 74 -21.01 -8.93 2.26
CA MET A 74 -20.44 -8.45 3.53
C MET A 74 -19.60 -7.21 3.27
N TRP A 75 -20.00 -6.07 3.84
CA TRP A 75 -19.38 -4.76 3.61
C TRP A 75 -18.83 -4.17 4.90
N CYS A 76 -17.66 -3.55 4.81
CA CYS A 76 -17.03 -2.80 5.91
C CYS A 76 -16.31 -1.55 5.41
N ALA A 77 -15.94 -0.65 6.34
CA ALA A 77 -14.97 0.39 6.03
C ALA A 77 -13.62 -0.27 5.69
N ASP A 78 -12.88 0.27 4.72
CA ASP A 78 -11.52 -0.16 4.49
C ASP A 78 -10.67 0.16 5.73
N PRO A 79 -10.05 -0.84 6.40
CA PRO A 79 -9.35 -0.62 7.67
C PRO A 79 -8.06 0.18 7.50
N ARG A 80 -7.53 0.28 6.28
CA ARG A 80 -6.22 0.90 6.03
C ARG A 80 -6.29 2.42 6.07
N ASN A 81 -7.35 2.98 5.49
CA ASN A 81 -7.54 4.41 5.36
C ASN A 81 -8.99 4.74 5.00
N ALA A 82 -9.58 5.76 5.65
CA ALA A 82 -10.96 6.18 5.39
C ALA A 82 -11.21 6.61 3.93
N ASP A 83 -10.21 7.20 3.27
CA ASP A 83 -10.30 7.61 1.87
C ASP A 83 -10.31 6.40 0.93
N MET A 84 -9.90 5.20 1.33
CA MET A 84 -10.13 4.01 0.50
C MET A 84 -11.62 3.67 0.39
N GLY A 85 -12.45 4.18 1.30
CA GLY A 85 -13.89 4.00 1.29
C GLY A 85 -14.32 2.69 1.95
N MET A 86 -15.07 1.89 1.23
CA MET A 86 -15.65 0.63 1.69
C MET A 86 -15.15 -0.55 0.89
N ARG A 87 -15.01 -1.67 1.58
CA ARG A 87 -14.56 -2.93 1.02
C ARG A 87 -15.62 -3.98 1.28
N GLY A 88 -15.83 -4.89 0.35
CA GLY A 88 -16.79 -5.96 0.55
C GLY A 88 -16.53 -7.21 -0.25
N ILE A 89 -17.12 -8.30 0.22
CA ILE A 89 -17.13 -9.60 -0.44
C ILE A 89 -18.57 -9.95 -0.73
N ALA A 90 -18.89 -10.21 -2.00
CA ALA A 90 -20.24 -10.58 -2.43
C ALA A 90 -20.20 -11.90 -3.21
N LEU A 91 -21.27 -12.70 -3.11
CA LEU A 91 -21.41 -13.88 -3.96
C LEU A 91 -21.56 -13.45 -5.42
N LYS A 92 -20.89 -14.16 -6.34
CA LYS A 92 -21.01 -13.86 -7.80
C LYS A 92 -22.42 -14.05 -8.34
N THR A 93 -23.22 -14.87 -7.66
CA THR A 93 -24.63 -15.11 -7.98
C THR A 93 -25.54 -13.95 -7.57
N CYS A 94 -25.09 -13.08 -6.67
CA CYS A 94 -25.87 -11.93 -6.23
C CYS A 94 -25.69 -10.78 -7.22
N GLN A 95 -26.80 -10.17 -7.61
CA GLN A 95 -26.74 -8.90 -8.32
C GLN A 95 -26.29 -7.84 -7.31
N THR A 96 -25.05 -7.36 -7.41
CA THR A 96 -24.59 -6.24 -6.59
C THR A 96 -25.39 -5.00 -6.95
N LEU A 97 -26.42 -4.69 -6.14
CA LEU A 97 -27.21 -3.47 -6.28
C LEU A 97 -26.38 -2.30 -5.79
N LEU A 98 -25.60 -1.71 -6.69
CA LEU A 98 -24.95 -0.43 -6.45
C LEU A 98 -26.02 0.67 -6.52
N PRO A 99 -25.95 1.70 -5.66
CA PRO A 99 -26.81 2.87 -5.79
C PRO A 99 -26.71 3.49 -7.20
N ASP A 100 -27.80 4.01 -7.76
CA ASP A 100 -27.85 4.54 -9.15
C ASP A 100 -26.80 5.64 -9.44
N GLN A 101 -26.38 6.34 -8.39
CA GLN A 101 -25.37 7.39 -8.41
C GLN A 101 -23.91 6.87 -8.46
N MET A 102 -23.73 5.55 -8.33
CA MET A 102 -22.43 4.89 -8.43
C MET A 102 -22.20 4.33 -9.83
N LYS A 103 -20.96 4.45 -10.31
CA LYS A 103 -20.53 3.91 -11.60
C LYS A 103 -19.39 2.92 -11.39
N LYS A 104 -19.46 1.77 -12.08
CA LYS A 104 -18.32 0.85 -12.16
C LYS A 104 -17.18 1.49 -12.95
N VAL A 105 -15.99 1.50 -12.36
CA VAL A 105 -14.76 2.02 -12.97
C VAL A 105 -13.77 0.88 -13.25
N PRO A 106 -12.78 1.09 -14.14
CA PRO A 106 -11.71 0.13 -14.35
C PRO A 106 -10.91 -0.15 -13.06
N PHE A 107 -10.31 -1.34 -12.97
CA PHE A 107 -9.43 -1.71 -11.85
C PHE A 107 -8.23 -0.76 -11.70
N THR A 108 -7.76 -0.16 -12.80
CA THR A 108 -6.68 0.83 -12.79
C THR A 108 -7.00 2.06 -11.94
N ASP A 109 -8.26 2.46 -11.82
CA ASP A 109 -8.66 3.62 -11.01
C ASP A 109 -8.50 3.31 -9.51
N TYR A 110 -8.79 2.07 -9.11
CA TYR A 110 -8.51 1.56 -7.77
C TYR A 110 -6.99 1.54 -7.49
N VAL A 111 -6.20 1.03 -8.45
CA VAL A 111 -4.73 1.01 -8.35
C VAL A 111 -4.16 2.43 -8.23
N ALA A 112 -4.66 3.36 -9.05
CA ALA A 112 -4.24 4.76 -8.98
C ALA A 112 -4.59 5.38 -7.61
N ARG A 113 -5.79 5.11 -7.09
CA ARG A 113 -6.24 5.60 -5.78
C ARG A 113 -5.31 5.14 -4.65
N ARG A 114 -5.02 3.84 -4.55
CA ARG A 114 -4.13 3.31 -3.49
C ARG A 114 -2.71 3.85 -3.63
N ILE A 115 -2.18 4.01 -4.85
CA ILE A 115 -0.86 4.59 -5.09
C ILE A 115 -0.84 6.05 -4.64
N CYS A 116 -1.83 6.86 -5.04
CA CYS A 116 -1.95 8.26 -4.61
C CYS A 116 -2.04 8.41 -3.08
N LEU A 117 -2.71 7.48 -2.40
CA LEU A 117 -2.77 7.43 -0.95
C LEU A 117 -1.53 6.81 -0.31
N GLY A 118 -0.56 6.28 -1.07
CA GLY A 118 0.62 5.63 -0.50
C GLY A 118 0.36 4.30 0.19
N ILE A 119 -0.69 3.58 -0.22
CA ILE A 119 -1.14 2.33 0.39
C ILE A 119 -0.61 1.15 -0.44
N PRO A 120 0.35 0.36 0.10
CA PRO A 120 0.83 -0.85 -0.56
C PRO A 120 -0.24 -1.94 -0.57
N GLU A 121 -0.30 -2.72 -1.65
CA GLU A 121 -1.16 -3.89 -1.77
C GLU A 121 -0.54 -4.94 -2.69
N GLY A 122 -0.62 -6.21 -2.30
CA GLY A 122 -0.26 -7.34 -3.15
C GLY A 122 1.25 -7.60 -3.30
N PRO A 123 1.61 -8.60 -4.12
CA PRO A 123 2.99 -9.11 -4.22
C PRO A 123 3.99 -8.15 -4.89
N THR A 124 3.50 -7.14 -5.64
CA THR A 124 4.37 -6.10 -6.23
C THR A 124 4.91 -5.15 -5.19
N ASP A 125 4.17 -4.92 -4.11
CA ASP A 125 4.50 -3.94 -3.08
C ASP A 125 5.07 -4.63 -1.84
N PHE A 126 4.49 -5.78 -1.47
CA PHE A 126 4.97 -6.64 -0.40
C PHE A 126 5.87 -7.76 -0.92
N PHE A 127 7.17 -7.48 -1.02
CA PHE A 127 8.20 -8.40 -1.43
C PHE A 127 8.21 -9.66 -0.55
N TYR A 128 7.94 -10.81 -1.17
CA TYR A 128 7.88 -12.10 -0.47
C TYR A 128 9.17 -12.37 0.31
N GLU A 129 9.02 -12.75 1.60
CA GLU A 129 10.10 -13.02 2.56
C GLU A 129 11.12 -11.88 2.80
N LYS A 130 10.90 -10.69 2.22
CA LYS A 130 11.82 -9.54 2.30
C LYS A 130 11.19 -8.30 2.92
N SER A 131 9.90 -8.07 2.69
CA SER A 131 9.21 -6.91 3.25
C SER A 131 9.09 -7.01 4.77
N LEU A 132 9.46 -5.92 5.44
CA LEU A 132 9.27 -5.76 6.88
C LEU A 132 7.95 -5.04 7.15
N PRO A 133 7.18 -5.43 8.18
CA PRO A 133 5.88 -4.83 8.48
C PRO A 133 5.92 -3.30 8.60
N LEU A 134 6.89 -2.77 9.37
CA LEU A 134 7.02 -1.34 9.61
C LEU A 134 7.54 -0.58 8.38
N GLU A 135 8.43 -1.19 7.57
CA GLU A 135 8.85 -0.59 6.30
C GLU A 135 7.69 -0.53 5.30
N SER A 136 6.68 -1.37 5.47
CA SER A 136 5.48 -1.44 4.62
C SER A 136 4.27 -0.71 5.23
N ASN A 137 4.50 0.08 6.29
CA ASN A 137 3.49 0.89 6.98
C ASN A 137 2.35 0.09 7.65
N LEU A 138 2.53 -1.21 7.93
CA LEU A 138 1.46 -2.03 8.51
C LEU A 138 0.98 -1.53 9.88
N GLU A 139 1.83 -0.87 10.66
CA GLU A 139 1.44 -0.21 11.91
C GLU A 139 0.56 1.03 11.69
N LEU A 140 0.69 1.70 10.55
CA LEU A 140 -0.07 2.91 10.22
C LEU A 140 -1.42 2.58 9.56
N ILE A 141 -1.55 1.40 8.94
CA ILE A 141 -2.76 0.93 8.25
C ILE A 141 -3.50 -0.18 9.01
N GLN A 142 -3.32 -0.24 10.33
CA GLN A 142 -3.99 -1.21 11.23
C GLN A 142 -3.71 -2.69 10.90
N GLY A 143 -2.58 -2.99 10.26
CA GLY A 143 -2.14 -4.34 9.87
C GLY A 143 -1.31 -5.07 10.94
N VAL A 144 -0.83 -4.39 11.97
CA VAL A 144 -0.13 -5.01 13.12
C VAL A 144 -0.69 -4.47 14.43
N ASP A 145 -1.04 -5.38 15.32
CA ASP A 145 -1.39 -5.09 16.71
C ASP A 145 -0.21 -5.50 17.62
N PHE A 146 0.23 -4.58 18.47
CA PHE A 146 1.32 -4.77 19.43
C PHE A 146 0.84 -5.24 20.81
N GLN A 147 -0.47 -5.24 21.06
CA GLN A 147 -1.10 -5.65 22.32
C GLN A 147 -1.66 -7.08 22.28
N LYS A 148 -1.72 -7.71 21.10
CA LYS A 148 -2.19 -9.09 20.96
C LYS A 148 -1.20 -10.14 21.48
N GLY A 149 -1.70 -11.36 21.66
CA GLY A 149 -0.89 -12.54 21.99
C GLY A 149 0.11 -12.96 20.91
N CYS A 150 0.84 -14.04 21.19
CA CYS A 150 1.97 -14.47 20.37
C CYS A 150 1.60 -14.84 18.92
N TYR A 151 2.40 -14.36 17.96
CA TYR A 151 2.29 -14.72 16.54
C TYR A 151 3.66 -14.87 15.88
N LEU A 152 3.71 -15.52 14.72
CA LEU A 152 4.96 -15.76 13.99
C LEU A 152 5.61 -14.44 13.55
N GLY A 153 6.90 -14.28 13.82
CA GLY A 153 7.65 -13.07 13.47
C GLY A 153 7.42 -11.87 14.41
N GLN A 154 6.69 -12.06 15.52
CA GLN A 154 6.41 -11.00 16.49
C GLN A 154 7.69 -10.38 17.07
N GLU A 155 8.67 -11.20 17.47
CA GLU A 155 9.88 -10.73 18.16
C GLU A 155 10.67 -9.70 17.33
N LEU A 156 10.86 -9.99 16.03
CA LEU A 156 11.52 -9.04 15.13
C LEU A 156 10.69 -7.77 14.97
N THR A 157 9.37 -7.93 14.77
CA THR A 157 8.45 -6.81 14.54
C THR A 157 8.40 -5.85 15.74
N ILE A 158 8.28 -6.39 16.96
CA ILE A 158 8.21 -5.60 18.19
C ILE A 158 9.57 -4.97 18.52
N ARG A 159 10.68 -5.66 18.25
CA ARG A 159 12.02 -5.10 18.40
C ARG A 159 12.22 -3.90 17.48
N THR A 160 11.85 -4.01 16.20
CA THR A 160 11.93 -2.88 15.26
C THR A 160 11.04 -1.72 15.73
N TYR A 161 9.85 -2.00 16.24
CA TYR A 161 8.94 -0.98 16.78
C TYR A 161 9.54 -0.21 17.97
N HIS A 162 10.05 -0.91 18.99
CA HIS A 162 10.62 -0.25 20.17
C HIS A 162 12.00 0.37 19.96
N THR A 163 12.75 -0.03 18.91
CA THR A 163 14.03 0.61 18.57
C THR A 163 13.83 2.04 18.04
N GLY A 164 12.60 2.45 17.75
CA GLY A 164 12.18 3.85 17.71
C GLY A 164 12.27 4.56 16.36
N PHE A 165 12.95 4.02 15.34
CA PHE A 165 12.95 4.68 14.02
C PHE A 165 13.02 3.76 12.81
N THR A 166 11.90 3.65 12.10
CA THR A 166 11.81 3.05 10.77
C THR A 166 12.50 3.97 9.75
N ARG A 167 13.70 3.59 9.30
CA ARG A 167 14.50 4.41 8.37
C ARG A 167 13.98 4.44 6.94
N LYS A 168 13.32 3.37 6.49
CA LYS A 168 12.79 3.22 5.14
C LYS A 168 11.30 2.91 5.18
N ARG A 169 10.51 3.53 4.31
CA ARG A 169 9.08 3.24 4.18
C ARG A 169 8.69 3.16 2.71
N ILE A 170 7.64 2.37 2.43
CA ILE A 170 6.94 2.45 1.15
C ILE A 170 6.18 3.77 1.11
N VAL A 171 6.39 4.55 0.05
CA VAL A 171 5.80 5.87 -0.15
C VAL A 171 5.39 6.06 -1.61
N PRO A 172 4.41 6.95 -1.89
CA PRO A 172 4.11 7.36 -3.24
C PRO A 172 5.28 8.12 -3.86
N VAL A 173 5.51 7.85 -5.14
CA VAL A 173 6.47 8.56 -5.98
C VAL A 173 5.79 9.14 -7.22
N GLN A 174 6.15 10.37 -7.55
CA GLN A 174 5.86 10.98 -8.84
C GLN A 174 7.02 10.68 -9.79
N LEU A 175 6.70 10.11 -10.95
CA LEU A 175 7.66 9.76 -11.99
C LEU A 175 7.75 10.89 -13.02
N TYR A 176 8.95 11.12 -13.53
CA TYR A 176 9.24 12.14 -14.54
C TYR A 176 10.50 11.78 -15.32
N ASN A 177 10.66 12.34 -16.52
CA ASN A 177 11.87 12.12 -17.31
C ASN A 177 13.03 12.97 -16.82
N GLU A 178 14.25 12.63 -17.24
CA GLU A 178 15.47 13.33 -16.82
C GLU A 178 15.44 14.84 -17.07
N HIS A 179 14.86 15.25 -18.20
CA HIS A 179 14.83 16.64 -18.64
C HIS A 179 13.56 17.39 -18.22
N ASP A 180 12.60 16.70 -17.58
CA ASP A 180 11.37 17.34 -17.12
C ASP A 180 11.61 18.12 -15.82
N PRO A 181 10.84 19.20 -15.57
CA PRO A 181 10.88 19.89 -14.29
C PRO A 181 10.62 18.94 -13.13
N VAL A 182 11.42 19.06 -12.07
CA VAL A 182 11.24 18.24 -10.86
C VAL A 182 9.84 18.48 -10.29
N PRO A 183 8.99 17.44 -10.16
CA PRO A 183 7.64 17.60 -9.66
C PRO A 183 7.62 18.21 -8.27
N LYS A 184 6.59 19.00 -7.93
CA LYS A 184 6.43 19.61 -6.59
C LYS A 184 5.37 18.91 -5.75
N SER A 185 4.53 18.10 -6.39
CA SER A 185 3.42 17.39 -5.79
C SER A 185 3.24 16.04 -6.48
N LEU A 186 2.45 15.18 -5.84
CA LEU A 186 1.93 13.97 -6.46
C LEU A 186 0.64 14.30 -7.22
N SER A 187 0.58 13.95 -8.50
CA SER A 187 -0.60 14.15 -9.34
C SER A 187 -0.67 13.09 -10.43
N LEU A 188 -1.79 12.38 -10.50
CA LEU A 188 -2.07 11.41 -11.56
C LEU A 188 -2.34 12.13 -12.88
N ASP A 189 -1.63 11.73 -13.93
CA ASP A 189 -1.93 12.09 -15.31
C ASP A 189 -2.15 10.80 -16.12
N THR A 190 -3.42 10.53 -16.46
CA THR A 190 -3.82 9.32 -17.19
C THR A 190 -3.48 9.37 -18.67
N SER A 191 -3.10 10.53 -19.21
CA SER A 191 -2.65 10.66 -20.60
C SER A 191 -1.21 10.18 -20.80
N ILE A 192 -0.43 10.13 -19.72
CA ILE A 192 0.96 9.67 -19.74
C ILE A 192 0.98 8.14 -19.61
N THR A 193 1.69 7.49 -20.53
CA THR A 193 2.04 6.07 -20.42
C THR A 193 3.55 5.97 -20.31
N MET A 194 4.04 5.39 -19.21
CA MET A 194 5.47 5.18 -18.96
C MET A 194 5.76 3.69 -18.84
N GLU A 195 6.91 3.25 -19.34
CA GLU A 195 7.39 1.89 -19.08
C GLU A 195 7.96 1.84 -17.66
N HIS A 196 7.29 1.12 -16.76
CA HIS A 196 7.75 1.00 -15.38
C HIS A 196 8.80 -0.11 -15.25
N PRO A 197 9.85 0.08 -14.43
CA PRO A 197 10.78 -0.99 -14.14
C PRO A 197 10.10 -2.10 -13.32
N PRO A 198 10.61 -3.34 -13.35
CA PRO A 198 10.05 -4.43 -12.55
C PRO A 198 10.04 -4.13 -11.05
N SER A 199 9.11 -4.74 -10.32
CA SER A 199 9.11 -4.75 -8.85
C SER A 199 10.46 -5.24 -8.30
N GLN A 200 10.89 -4.68 -7.16
CA GLN A 200 12.19 -4.92 -6.50
C GLN A 200 13.42 -4.39 -7.25
N SER A 201 13.24 -3.62 -8.33
CA SER A 201 14.34 -2.91 -9.00
C SER A 201 15.01 -1.91 -8.08
N ASP A 202 16.32 -1.76 -8.21
CA ASP A 202 17.10 -0.81 -7.40
C ASP A 202 16.73 0.63 -7.73
N ILE A 203 16.68 1.45 -6.66
CA ILE A 203 16.61 2.90 -6.75
C ILE A 203 17.93 3.46 -6.25
N LYS A 204 18.51 4.40 -6.99
CA LYS A 204 19.75 5.08 -6.65
C LYS A 204 19.49 6.57 -6.42
N LEU A 205 20.41 7.24 -5.74
CA LEU A 205 20.35 8.69 -5.54
C LEU A 205 21.16 9.39 -6.65
N GLY A 206 20.55 10.35 -7.34
CA GLY A 206 21.23 11.16 -8.35
C GLY A 206 22.08 12.27 -7.73
N ASP A 207 23.18 12.64 -8.39
CA ASP A 207 23.98 13.80 -8.03
C ASP A 207 23.58 15.00 -8.94
N LEU A 208 23.32 16.16 -8.32
CA LEU A 208 22.88 17.39 -9.00
C LEU A 208 24.04 18.32 -9.39
N THR A 209 25.29 17.86 -9.35
CA THR A 209 26.43 18.74 -9.66
C THR A 209 26.51 18.99 -11.16
N SER A 210 26.34 20.27 -11.49
CA SER A 210 26.27 20.91 -12.80
C SER A 210 27.42 20.57 -13.74
N GLU A 211 27.07 20.51 -15.03
CA GLU A 211 27.90 20.67 -16.25
C GLU A 211 29.15 19.79 -16.40
N GLU A 212 29.30 19.26 -17.61
CA GLU A 212 30.42 18.48 -18.14
C GLU A 212 30.49 16.99 -17.76
N THR A 213 30.18 16.18 -18.78
CA THR A 213 30.83 14.91 -19.14
C THR A 213 30.99 13.82 -18.08
N THR A 214 30.37 12.68 -18.40
CA THR A 214 30.52 11.33 -17.80
C THR A 214 29.76 11.10 -16.49
N LEU A 215 28.88 10.09 -16.54
CA LEU A 215 28.13 9.50 -15.43
C LEU A 215 29.02 9.30 -14.19
N THR A 216 29.08 10.29 -13.31
CA THR A 216 29.78 10.20 -12.04
C THR A 216 28.88 9.45 -11.05
N ARG A 217 29.27 8.19 -10.82
CA ARG A 217 28.94 7.28 -9.70
C ARG A 217 27.73 7.71 -8.85
N SER A 218 26.54 7.25 -9.25
CA SER A 218 25.38 7.16 -8.37
C SER A 218 25.80 6.58 -7.01
N LYS A 219 25.57 7.32 -5.91
CA LYS A 219 25.67 6.74 -4.57
C LYS A 219 24.77 5.49 -4.50
N GLY A 220 25.22 4.49 -3.73
CA GLY A 220 24.66 3.13 -3.73
C GLY A 220 23.14 3.03 -3.53
N VAL A 221 22.60 1.83 -3.72
CA VAL A 221 21.15 1.55 -3.65
C VAL A 221 20.50 2.16 -2.41
N VAL A 222 19.58 3.09 -2.60
CA VAL A 222 18.88 3.82 -1.53
C VAL A 222 17.46 3.32 -1.30
N GLY A 223 16.95 2.48 -2.19
CA GLY A 223 15.59 1.96 -2.12
C GLY A 223 15.28 0.92 -3.17
N LYS A 224 14.03 0.49 -3.18
CA LYS A 224 13.48 -0.49 -4.11
C LYS A 224 12.18 0.04 -4.70
N TYR A 225 12.02 -0.10 -6.00
CA TYR A 225 10.76 0.19 -6.68
C TYR A 225 9.75 -0.92 -6.42
N CYS A 226 8.50 -0.58 -6.12
CA CYS A 226 7.44 -1.56 -5.89
C CYS A 226 6.66 -1.83 -7.19
N GLY A 227 6.03 -0.80 -7.73
CA GLY A 227 5.16 -0.86 -8.90
C GLY A 227 4.56 0.52 -9.16
N GLY A 228 3.93 0.70 -10.32
CA GLY A 228 3.34 1.97 -10.68
C GLY A 228 2.33 1.88 -11.79
N LEU A 229 1.70 3.02 -12.05
CA LEU A 229 0.69 3.21 -13.06
C LEU A 229 0.80 4.65 -13.58
N HIS A 230 0.80 4.83 -14.90
CA HIS A 230 0.97 6.14 -15.53
C HIS A 230 2.25 6.84 -15.05
N ASN A 231 2.12 8.04 -14.48
CA ASN A 231 3.21 8.85 -13.94
C ASN A 231 3.38 8.72 -12.42
N ILE A 232 2.73 7.75 -11.77
CA ILE A 232 2.81 7.53 -10.31
C ILE A 232 3.25 6.11 -9.97
N GLY A 233 3.81 5.91 -8.78
CA GLY A 233 4.15 4.58 -8.28
C GLY A 233 4.38 4.55 -6.78
N LEU A 234 4.77 3.38 -6.28
CA LEU A 234 5.22 3.17 -4.91
C LEU A 234 6.69 2.76 -4.89
N ALA A 235 7.40 3.22 -3.88
CA ALA A 235 8.79 2.87 -3.67
C ALA A 235 9.12 2.74 -2.18
N LEU A 236 9.90 1.72 -1.83
CA LEU A 236 10.55 1.60 -0.54
C LEU A 236 11.82 2.44 -0.53
N VAL A 237 11.82 3.58 0.14
CA VAL A 237 12.97 4.50 0.18
C VAL A 237 13.25 4.98 1.58
N ARG A 238 14.45 5.53 1.80
CA ARG A 238 14.80 6.16 3.07
C ARG A 238 13.98 7.42 3.28
N LEU A 239 13.54 7.66 4.52
CA LEU A 239 12.73 8.83 4.87
C LEU A 239 13.44 10.16 4.64
N GLU A 240 14.77 10.19 4.64
CA GLU A 240 15.58 11.36 4.28
C GLU A 240 15.38 11.82 2.82
N SER A 241 14.89 10.95 1.95
CA SER A 241 14.59 11.25 0.55
C SER A 241 13.11 11.59 0.31
N VAL A 242 12.29 11.62 1.38
CA VAL A 242 10.84 11.82 1.29
C VAL A 242 10.48 13.26 1.61
N VAL A 243 9.76 13.90 0.70
CA VAL A 243 9.25 15.27 0.87
C VAL A 243 7.91 15.21 1.59
N ARG A 244 7.74 15.98 2.66
CA ARG A 244 6.40 16.21 3.22
C ARG A 244 5.70 17.30 2.43
N PRO A 245 4.48 17.08 1.91
CA PRO A 245 3.68 18.17 1.37
C PRO A 245 3.53 19.26 2.44
N LEU A 246 3.76 20.52 2.10
CA LEU A 246 3.56 21.64 3.03
C LEU A 246 2.06 21.72 3.37
N GLU A 247 1.67 21.24 4.55
CA GLU A 247 0.42 21.66 5.16
C GLU A 247 0.61 23.11 5.63
N ASN A 248 -0.31 24.00 5.22
CA ASN A 248 -0.41 25.42 5.58
C ASN A 248 0.66 25.94 6.56
N GLN A 249 1.57 26.75 6.04
CA GLN A 249 2.61 27.46 6.80
C GLN A 249 2.08 28.04 8.11
N SER A 250 2.60 27.59 9.26
CA SER A 250 2.69 28.35 10.53
C SER A 250 3.39 27.54 11.63
N MET A 251 4.64 27.09 11.45
CA MET A 251 5.48 26.71 12.59
C MET A 251 6.92 27.19 12.37
N PRO A 252 7.42 28.14 13.17
CA PRO A 252 8.81 28.57 13.08
C PRO A 252 9.69 27.55 13.81
N GLY A 253 10.65 26.93 13.09
CA GLY A 253 11.75 26.19 13.72
C GLY A 253 12.02 24.77 13.22
N SER A 254 11.29 24.24 12.23
CA SER A 254 11.82 23.09 11.47
C SER A 254 12.86 23.60 10.49
N SER A 255 14.06 23.03 10.54
CA SER A 255 15.05 23.16 9.49
C SER A 255 14.50 22.45 8.24
N ASP A 256 13.62 23.13 7.52
CA ASP A 256 13.07 22.68 6.26
C ASP A 256 14.20 22.67 5.24
N LEU A 257 14.67 21.48 4.87
CA LEU A 257 15.37 21.32 3.60
C LEU A 257 14.40 21.85 2.55
N SER A 258 14.78 22.95 1.91
CA SER A 258 13.98 23.51 0.84
C SER A 258 13.71 22.39 -0.16
N SER A 259 12.48 22.30 -0.67
CA SER A 259 12.09 21.25 -1.64
C SER A 259 13.04 21.14 -2.85
N ASN A 260 13.94 22.10 -3.07
CA ASN A 260 14.95 22.10 -4.11
C ASN A 260 16.27 21.37 -3.76
N GLU A 261 16.50 21.00 -2.49
CA GLU A 261 17.75 20.34 -2.06
C GLU A 261 17.69 18.81 -2.08
N ILE A 262 16.50 18.22 -2.21
CA ILE A 262 16.34 16.76 -2.25
C ILE A 262 16.76 16.23 -3.60
N LYS A 263 17.83 15.43 -3.58
CA LYS A 263 18.37 14.74 -4.75
C LYS A 263 17.34 13.82 -5.41
N PRO A 264 17.32 13.74 -6.75
CA PRO A 264 16.37 12.89 -7.46
C PRO A 264 16.64 11.41 -7.18
N LEU A 265 15.58 10.62 -7.11
CA LEU A 265 15.68 9.17 -7.13
C LEU A 265 15.77 8.70 -8.58
N ILE A 266 16.73 7.85 -8.90
CA ILE A 266 16.93 7.28 -10.23
C ILE A 266 16.51 5.82 -10.20
N LEU A 267 15.53 5.48 -11.04
CA LEU A 267 15.03 4.12 -11.22
C LEU A 267 15.93 3.31 -12.16
N ALA A 268 15.79 1.98 -12.14
CA ALA A 268 16.64 1.07 -12.92
C ALA A 268 16.59 1.28 -14.45
N ASN A 269 15.50 1.85 -14.97
CA ASN A 269 15.32 2.19 -16.38
C ASN A 269 15.72 3.65 -16.71
N GLY A 270 16.36 4.37 -15.79
CA GLY A 270 16.81 5.75 -15.98
C GLY A 270 15.75 6.82 -15.67
N MET A 271 14.49 6.44 -15.48
CA MET A 271 13.45 7.38 -15.06
C MET A 271 13.78 7.99 -13.70
N ARG A 272 13.32 9.23 -13.49
CA ARG A 272 13.46 9.91 -12.21
C ARG A 272 12.17 9.81 -11.41
N ALA A 273 12.32 9.82 -10.10
CA ALA A 273 11.22 9.76 -9.16
C ALA A 273 11.41 10.79 -8.04
N ARG A 274 10.29 11.31 -7.55
CA ARG A 274 10.24 12.13 -6.35
C ARG A 274 9.28 11.53 -5.34
N ALA A 275 9.76 11.27 -4.13
CA ALA A 275 8.99 10.62 -3.08
C ALA A 275 8.26 11.63 -2.19
N PHE A 276 7.01 11.32 -1.86
CA PHE A 276 6.15 12.16 -1.04
C PHE A 276 5.63 11.40 0.18
N ALA A 277 5.58 12.05 1.34
CA ALA A 277 4.89 11.48 2.49
C ALA A 277 3.37 11.55 2.25
N PRO A 278 2.61 10.46 2.47
CA PRO A 278 1.15 10.51 2.48
C PRO A 278 0.62 11.51 3.51
N LEU A 279 -0.45 12.23 3.17
CA LEU A 279 -1.04 13.27 4.03
C LEU A 279 -1.60 12.72 5.35
N TRP A 280 -2.10 11.48 5.35
CA TRP A 280 -2.67 10.83 6.53
C TRP A 280 -1.61 10.26 7.49
N TRP A 281 -0.32 10.33 7.14
CA TRP A 281 0.73 9.94 8.09
C TRP A 281 0.69 10.86 9.31
N PRO A 282 0.92 10.32 10.52
CA PRO A 282 0.99 11.16 11.70
C PRO A 282 2.06 12.25 11.50
N SER A 283 1.68 13.50 11.82
CA SER A 283 2.64 14.57 12.06
C SER A 283 3.62 14.05 13.11
N ILE A 284 4.93 14.10 12.85
CA ILE A 284 5.94 13.53 13.73
C ILE A 284 5.81 14.20 15.11
N ALA A 285 5.08 13.59 16.03
CA ALA A 285 5.40 13.68 17.44
C ALA A 285 6.63 12.80 17.59
N ARG A 286 7.79 13.41 17.80
CA ARG A 286 8.96 12.67 18.28
C ARG A 286 8.52 11.99 19.58
N THR A 287 8.29 10.68 19.54
CA THR A 287 8.24 9.83 20.73
C THR A 287 9.53 9.05 20.80
#